data_AF-A0A7C2Y5P4-F1
#
_entry.id   AF-A0A7C2Y5P4-F1
#
_cell.length_a   1.000
_cell.length_b   1.000
_cell.length_c   1.000
_cell.angle_alpha   90.00
_cell.angle_beta   90.00
_cell.angle_gamma   90.00
#
_symmetry.space_group_name_H-M   'P 1'
#
loop_
_entity.id
_entity.type
_entity.pdbx_description
1 polymer ?
#
loop_
_entity_poly.entity_id
_entity_poly.type
_entity_poly.pdbx_seq_one_letter_code
_entity_poly.pdbx_strand_id
1 'polypeptide(L)'
;MIDQIKQLNTLDYLVVVLYMVMLSGVGIDLAKFNKTVDDFFRGGGKTPWWIAGLSTFVSGFTAFMFVAAAGHTYKNGLSAVVLFTSAFWGYWLGYFVYAKKWRRARLSLRRWSF
;
A
#
# COMPACT_ATOMS: atom_id res chain seq x y z
N MET A 1 -16.68 -17.09 -30.75
CA MET A 1 -16.52 -16.74 -29.31
C MET A 1 -15.26 -15.91 -29.05
N ILE A 2 -14.38 -15.69 -30.03
CA ILE A 2 -13.13 -14.91 -29.89
C ILE A 2 -13.31 -13.47 -30.44
N ASP A 3 -14.46 -13.18 -31.07
CA ASP A 3 -14.72 -11.92 -31.79
C ASP A 3 -15.31 -10.78 -30.93
N GLN A 4 -15.21 -10.87 -29.59
CA GLN A 4 -15.68 -9.84 -28.64
C GLN A 4 -14.52 -9.22 -27.85
N ILE A 5 -13.29 -9.29 -28.35
CA ILE A 5 -12.19 -8.50 -27.79
C ILE A 5 -12.42 -7.05 -28.21
N LYS A 6 -13.06 -6.29 -27.31
CA LYS A 6 -13.23 -4.84 -27.45
C LYS A 6 -11.83 -4.24 -27.65
N GLN A 7 -11.54 -3.75 -28.86
CA GLN A 7 -10.27 -3.09 -29.11
C GLN A 7 -10.19 -1.85 -28.22
N LEU A 8 -9.08 -1.72 -27.50
CA LEU A 8 -8.82 -0.57 -26.62
C LEU A 8 -8.89 0.70 -27.46
N ASN A 9 -9.75 1.62 -27.04
CA ASN A 9 -9.91 2.89 -27.72
C ASN A 9 -8.63 3.73 -27.51
N THR A 10 -8.34 4.67 -28.40
CA THR A 10 -7.20 5.59 -28.24
C THR A 10 -7.25 6.34 -26.90
N LEU A 11 -8.46 6.58 -26.37
CA LEU A 11 -8.68 7.14 -25.04
C LEU A 11 -8.17 6.23 -23.91
N ASP A 12 -8.31 4.92 -24.01
CA ASP A 12 -7.88 3.98 -22.97
C ASP A 12 -6.35 3.99 -22.84
N TYR A 13 -5.67 3.98 -23.99
CA TYR A 13 -4.20 4.10 -24.03
C TYR A 13 -3.73 5.46 -23.49
N LEU A 14 -4.41 6.56 -23.82
CA LEU A 14 -4.09 7.89 -23.30
C LEU A 14 -4.15 7.92 -21.76
N VAL A 15 -5.20 7.35 -21.17
CA VAL A 15 -5.38 7.31 -19.71
C VAL A 15 -4.26 6.51 -19.04
N VAL A 16 -3.87 5.37 -19.61
CA VAL A 16 -2.76 4.55 -19.08
C VAL A 16 -1.44 5.31 -19.14
N VAL A 17 -1.13 5.95 -20.26
CA VAL A 17 0.11 6.74 -20.40
C VAL A 17 0.11 7.91 -19.41
N LEU A 18 -1.00 8.64 -19.30
CA LEU A 18 -1.13 9.75 -18.36
C LEU A 18 -0.93 9.29 -16.92
N TYR A 19 -1.52 8.16 -16.54
CA TYR A 19 -1.35 7.57 -15.21
C TYR A 19 0.12 7.23 -14.92
N MET A 20 0.81 6.60 -15.88
CA MET A 20 2.23 6.25 -15.74
C MET A 20 3.12 7.49 -15.60
N VAL A 21 2.83 8.55 -16.35
CA VAL A 21 3.55 9.82 -16.27
C VAL A 21 3.31 10.49 -14.92
N MET A 22 2.07 10.54 -14.44
CA MET A 22 1.75 11.12 -13.13
C MET A 22 2.45 10.35 -12.00
N LEU A 23 2.37 9.02 -12.00
CA LEU A 23 2.99 8.18 -10.97
C LEU A 23 4.51 8.37 -10.94
N SER A 24 5.13 8.41 -12.12
CA SER A 24 6.58 8.64 -12.27
C SER A 24 6.97 10.04 -11.83
N GLY A 25 6.17 11.06 -12.17
CA GLY A 25 6.39 12.45 -11.76
C GLY A 25 6.37 12.62 -10.24
N VAL A 26 5.38 12.03 -9.56
CA VAL A 26 5.29 12.03 -8.10
C VAL A 26 6.48 11.30 -7.47
N GLY A 27 6.90 10.17 -8.04
CA GLY A 27 8.08 9.43 -7.57
C GLY A 27 9.37 10.23 -7.67
N ILE A 28 9.60 10.92 -8.80
CA ILE A 28 10.77 11.78 -8.99
C ILE A 28 10.74 12.96 -8.03
N ASP A 29 9.58 13.57 -7.80
CA ASP A 29 9.47 14.70 -6.89
C ASP A 29 9.77 14.28 -5.44
N LEU A 30 9.24 13.15 -4.99
CA LEU A 30 9.53 12.55 -3.69
C LEU A 30 11.02 12.15 -3.56
N ALA A 31 11.65 11.69 -4.64
CA ALA A 31 13.07 11.32 -4.63
C ALA A 31 13.99 12.51 -4.31
N LYS A 32 13.62 13.74 -4.67
CA LYS A 32 14.39 14.96 -4.33
C LYS A 32 14.47 15.21 -2.82
N PHE A 33 13.54 14.66 -2.04
CA PHE A 33 13.51 14.81 -0.58
C PHE A 33 14.37 13.77 0.16
N ASN A 34 14.81 12.70 -0.52
CA ASN A 34 15.60 11.62 0.07
C ASN A 34 17.10 11.92 0.04
N LYS A 35 17.59 12.78 0.94
CA LYS A 35 19.01 13.18 1.00
C LYS A 35 19.86 12.28 1.90
N THR A 36 19.25 11.63 2.88
CA THR A 36 19.94 10.81 3.88
C THR A 36 19.32 9.42 3.96
N VAL A 37 20.09 8.43 4.42
CA VAL A 37 19.61 7.07 4.71
C VAL A 37 18.42 7.08 5.69
N ASP A 38 18.43 7.95 6.70
CA ASP A 38 17.32 8.09 7.65
C ASP A 38 16.05 8.67 6.98
N ASP A 39 16.20 9.55 6.00
CA ASP A 39 15.08 10.12 5.24
C ASP A 39 14.42 9.04 4.38
N PHE A 40 15.21 8.17 3.74
CA PHE A 40 14.72 7.07 2.91
C PHE A 40 13.95 6.01 3.73
N PHE A 41 14.47 5.61 4.90
CA PHE A 41 13.87 4.52 5.69
C PHE A 41 12.79 4.97 6.68
N ARG A 42 12.85 6.21 7.18
CA ARG A 42 11.92 6.71 8.22
C ARG A 42 11.08 7.89 7.75
N GLY A 43 11.25 8.34 6.50
CA GLY A 43 10.56 9.51 5.96
C GLY A 43 10.90 10.80 6.71
N GLY A 44 12.11 10.88 7.26
CA GLY A 44 12.63 12.03 8.03
C GLY A 44 11.83 12.35 9.30
N GLY A 45 11.00 11.42 9.80
CA GLY A 45 10.11 11.63 10.95
C GLY A 45 8.95 12.62 10.70
N LYS A 46 8.75 13.07 9.46
CA LYS A 46 7.74 14.07 9.07
C LYS A 46 6.48 13.45 8.47
N THR A 47 6.44 12.13 8.28
CA THR A 47 5.30 11.45 7.66
C THR A 47 4.10 11.48 8.61
N PRO A 48 2.97 12.12 8.24
CA PRO A 48 1.76 12.10 9.04
C PRO A 48 1.22 10.67 9.20
N TRP A 49 0.63 10.38 10.36
CA TRP A 49 0.13 9.05 10.69
C TRP A 49 -0.93 8.53 9.69
N TRP A 50 -1.71 9.43 9.07
CA TRP A 50 -2.70 9.08 8.07
C TRP A 50 -2.07 8.63 6.74
N ILE A 51 -0.98 9.26 6.30
CA ILE A 51 -0.23 8.84 5.10
C ILE A 51 0.42 7.48 5.34
N ALA A 52 1.01 7.28 6.52
CA ALA A 52 1.58 6.00 6.90
C ALA A 52 0.53 4.88 6.94
N GLY A 53 -0.67 5.17 7.46
CA GLY A 53 -1.80 4.24 7.47
C GLY A 53 -2.28 3.89 6.06
N LEU A 54 -2.45 4.90 5.18
CA LEU A 54 -2.89 4.70 3.80
C LEU A 54 -1.87 3.89 2.99
N SER A 55 -0.57 4.16 3.16
CA SER A 55 0.50 3.38 2.53
C SER A 55 0.48 1.92 2.99
N THR A 56 0.27 1.68 4.29
CA THR A 56 0.16 0.32 4.84
C THR A 56 -1.06 -0.42 4.27
N PHE A 57 -2.19 0.27 4.13
CA PHE A 57 -3.40 -0.28 3.52
C PHE A 57 -3.16 -0.68 2.07
N VAL A 58 -2.64 0.24 1.24
CA VAL A 58 -2.37 -0.03 -0.20
C VAL A 58 -1.32 -1.13 -0.36
N SER A 59 -0.33 -1.22 0.52
CA SER A 59 0.65 -2.32 0.50
C SER A 59 0.03 -3.70 0.73
N GLY A 60 -1.12 -3.77 1.40
CA GLY A 60 -1.91 -4.98 1.54
C GLY A 60 -2.81 -5.28 0.34
N PHE A 61 -2.99 -4.34 -0.59
CA PHE A 61 -3.82 -4.54 -1.78
C PHE A 61 -3.14 -5.43 -2.81
N THR A 62 -3.71 -6.61 -3.03
CA THR A 62 -3.21 -7.60 -3.99
C THR A 62 -4.35 -8.18 -4.82
N ALA A 63 -4.01 -8.78 -5.97
CA ALA A 63 -4.97 -9.42 -6.88
C ALA A 63 -5.82 -10.52 -6.22
N PHE A 64 -5.31 -11.12 -5.13
CA PHE A 64 -6.01 -12.10 -4.31
C PHE A 64 -7.39 -11.59 -3.85
N MET A 65 -7.47 -10.32 -3.43
CA MET A 65 -8.73 -9.76 -2.92
C MET A 65 -9.78 -9.60 -4.02
N PHE A 66 -9.37 -9.44 -5.28
CA PHE A 66 -10.32 -9.29 -6.39
C PHE A 66 -10.77 -10.62 -6.97
N VAL A 67 -9.87 -11.60 -7.07
CA VAL A 67 -10.18 -12.88 -7.74
C VAL A 67 -10.56 -13.95 -6.73
N ALA A 68 -9.69 -14.23 -5.76
CA ALA A 68 -9.86 -15.35 -4.85
C ALA A 68 -10.95 -15.06 -3.80
N ALA A 69 -10.95 -13.85 -3.23
CA ALA A 69 -11.96 -13.50 -2.24
C ALA A 69 -13.36 -13.34 -2.86
N ALA A 70 -13.48 -12.77 -4.07
CA ALA A 70 -14.75 -12.73 -4.77
C ALA A 70 -15.29 -14.13 -5.11
N GLY A 71 -14.41 -15.03 -5.58
CA GLY A 71 -14.76 -16.43 -5.79
C GLY A 71 -15.17 -17.17 -4.51
N HIS A 72 -14.56 -16.83 -3.38
CA HIS A 72 -14.93 -17.37 -2.07
C HIS A 72 -16.30 -16.86 -1.60
N THR A 73 -16.57 -15.56 -1.71
CA THR A 73 -17.88 -14.96 -1.39
C THR A 73 -18.99 -15.57 -2.24
N TYR A 74 -18.73 -15.85 -3.52
CA TYR A 74 -19.72 -16.45 -4.42
C TYR A 74 -20.16 -17.84 -3.96
N LYS A 75 -19.24 -18.63 -3.38
CA LYS A 75 -19.53 -20.00 -2.90
C LYS A 75 -20.07 -20.04 -1.48
N ASN A 76 -19.56 -19.20 -0.59
CA ASN A 76 -19.79 -19.31 0.86
C ASN A 76 -20.56 -18.11 1.46
N GLY A 77 -21.11 -17.23 0.61
CA GLY A 77 -21.92 -16.08 1.02
C GLY A 77 -21.20 -15.11 1.95
N LEU A 78 -21.88 -14.69 3.03
CA LEU A 78 -21.43 -13.69 3.99
C LEU A 78 -20.17 -14.05 4.79
N SER A 79 -19.70 -15.31 4.74
CA SER A 79 -18.48 -15.75 5.43
C SER A 79 -17.22 -14.98 5.01
N ALA A 80 -17.18 -14.44 3.78
CA ALA A 80 -16.08 -13.60 3.32
C ALA A 80 -15.95 -12.28 4.09
N VAL A 81 -17.05 -11.76 4.68
CA VAL A 81 -17.02 -10.56 5.51
C VAL A 81 -16.13 -10.77 6.73
N VAL A 82 -16.13 -11.98 7.29
CA VAL A 82 -15.26 -12.34 8.42
C VAL A 82 -13.78 -12.32 7.99
N LEU A 83 -13.46 -12.79 6.78
CA LEU A 83 -12.08 -12.75 6.27
C LEU A 83 -11.55 -11.31 6.17
N PHE A 84 -12.33 -10.39 5.62
CA PHE A 84 -11.91 -8.99 5.48
C PHE A 84 -11.92 -8.22 6.81
N THR A 85 -12.86 -8.51 7.71
CA THR A 85 -12.92 -7.86 9.04
C THR A 85 -11.93 -8.46 10.03
N SER A 86 -11.44 -9.68 9.83
CA SER A 86 -10.43 -10.30 10.71
C SER A 86 -9.12 -9.50 10.76
N ALA A 87 -8.72 -8.90 9.64
CA ALA A 87 -7.53 -8.05 9.56
C ALA A 87 -7.66 -6.81 10.46
N PHE A 88 -8.85 -6.20 10.52
CA PHE A 88 -9.12 -5.06 11.39
C PHE A 88 -8.87 -5.40 12.86
N TRP A 89 -9.41 -6.54 13.33
CA TRP A 89 -9.20 -6.99 14.71
C TRP A 89 -7.74 -7.31 15.01
N GLY A 90 -7.02 -7.90 14.04
CA GLY A 90 -5.58 -8.15 14.14
C GLY A 90 -4.77 -6.87 14.29
N TYR A 91 -5.04 -5.85 13.48
CA TYR A 91 -4.36 -4.55 13.59
C TYR A 91 -4.72 -3.82 14.89
N TRP A 92 -5.98 -3.92 15.35
CA TRP A 92 -6.44 -3.28 16.58
C TRP A 92 -5.76 -3.86 17.83
N LEU A 93 -5.70 -5.19 17.95
CA LEU A 93 -4.95 -5.86 19.01
C LEU A 93 -3.44 -5.62 18.89
N GLY A 94 -2.91 -5.68 17.67
CA GLY A 94 -1.50 -5.42 17.38
C GLY A 94 -1.07 -4.02 17.83
N TYR A 95 -1.92 -3.01 17.66
CA TYR A 95 -1.66 -1.66 18.14
C TYR A 95 -1.40 -1.62 19.65
N PHE A 96 -2.24 -2.24 20.49
CA PHE A 96 -2.05 -2.19 21.94
C PHE A 96 -0.76 -2.86 22.41
N VAL A 97 -0.36 -3.97 21.79
CA VAL A 97 0.83 -4.74 22.19
C VAL A 97 2.11 -4.14 21.62
N TYR A 98 2.10 -3.77 20.34
CA TYR A 98 3.31 -3.39 19.61
C TYR A 98 3.54 -1.88 19.56
N ALA A 99 2.52 -1.03 19.70
CA ALA A 99 2.71 0.42 19.62
C ALA A 99 3.66 0.97 20.70
N LYS A 100 3.64 0.40 21.92
CA LYS A 100 4.60 0.80 22.98
C LYS A 100 6.03 0.33 22.69
N LYS A 101 6.20 -0.85 22.07
CA LYS A 101 7.53 -1.42 21.76
C LYS A 101 8.17 -0.72 20.56
N TRP A 102 7.39 -0.46 19.51
CA TRP A 102 7.86 0.25 18.30
C TRP A 102 8.30 1.69 18.58
N ARG A 103 7.65 2.37 19.54
CA ARG A 103 8.03 3.74 19.94
C ARG A 103 9.37 3.83 20.66
N ARG A 104 9.81 2.72 21.28
CA ARG A 104 11.10 2.62 22.00
C ARG A 104 12.25 2.20 21.10
N ALA A 105 11.95 1.54 19.98
CA ALA A 105 12.93 1.14 18.98
C ALA A 105 13.39 2.32 18.13
N ARG A 106 13.80 3.45 18.74
CA ARG A 106 14.46 4.57 18.04
C ARG A 106 15.73 4.04 17.35
N LEU A 107 15.57 3.49 16.15
CA LEU A 107 16.63 3.06 15.26
C LEU A 107 17.31 4.35 14.77
N SER A 108 18.18 4.94 15.60
CA SER A 108 19.12 5.93 15.11
C SER A 108 20.14 5.16 14.28
N LEU A 109 20.01 5.20 12.96
CA LEU A 109 21.04 4.73 12.03
C LEU A 109 22.33 5.58 12.11
N ARG A 110 22.40 6.54 13.05
CA ARG A 110 23.56 7.38 13.39
C ARG A 110 24.81 6.62 13.86
N ARG A 111 24.80 5.27 13.89
CA ARG A 111 25.94 4.46 14.34
C ARG A 111 26.56 3.56 13.26
N TRP A 112 26.10 3.65 12.02
CA TRP A 112 26.72 3.00 10.87
C TRP A 112 27.25 4.06 9.91
N SER A 113 28.30 4.76 10.34
CA SER A 113 29.19 5.49 9.43
C SER A 113 30.28 4.52 8.97
N PHE A 114 30.17 4.04 7.73
CA PHE A 114 31.33 3.67 6.93
C PHE A 114 31.68 4.86 6.04
#